data_AF-A0A1E4B3X8-F1
#
_entry.id   AF-A0A1E4B3X8-F1
#
_cell.length_a   1.000
_cell.length_b   1.000
_cell.length_c   1.000
_cell.angle_alpha   90.00
_cell.angle_beta   90.00
_cell.angle_gamma   90.00
#
_symmetry.space_group_name_H-M   'P 1'
#
loop_
_entity.id
_entity.type
_entity.pdbx_description
1 polymer ?
#
loop_
_entity_poly.entity_id
_entity_poly.type
_entity_poly.pdbx_seq_one_letter_code
_entity_poly.pdbx_strand_id
1 'polypeptide(L)'
;MTTLWTPQHLAAQETSGAATIPLVLVPARSRLDGARVYWDMWPLQGPDGSPARLAGREMWMALTAPHRGDPALRHFEAKIHWIERLDGEWLDCGPVLPDRDVPYEREWAGSALLDNGAVTLFFTAAGTAQRAGGYQQSLWASSARLGPDGWPTDWSAPAPLIARPSPFYQLADAHDGAPGTIKAFRDPAYFRDPADGAEYLAFTASLGGSSSAFNGAFGLAVKRAGEWQLLPPIITAAPAVARVRAIACMALGRWRSTTIPHIGSIRPLILPNMVALVTLV
;
A
#
# COMPACT_ATOMS: atom_id res chain seq x y z
N MET A 1 -18.01 -12.36 -3.88
CA MET A 1 -19.04 -11.32 -4.08
C MET A 1 -18.34 -9.98 -4.11
N THR A 2 -18.68 -9.08 -5.04
CA THR A 2 -18.06 -7.76 -5.18
C THR A 2 -19.05 -6.71 -4.70
N THR A 3 -18.61 -5.81 -3.81
CA THR A 3 -19.43 -4.72 -3.27
C THR A 3 -19.28 -3.47 -4.13
N LEU A 4 -20.40 -2.82 -4.46
CA LEU A 4 -20.39 -1.55 -5.20
C LEU A 4 -20.40 -0.37 -4.24
N TRP A 5 -19.41 0.52 -4.35
CA TRP A 5 -19.41 1.81 -3.68
C TRP A 5 -20.15 2.84 -4.54
N THR A 6 -21.33 3.26 -4.08
CA THR A 6 -22.28 4.09 -4.83
C THR A 6 -22.25 5.55 -4.37
N PRO A 7 -22.78 6.49 -5.18
CA PRO A 7 -22.95 7.88 -4.76
C PRO A 7 -23.81 8.05 -3.51
N GLN A 8 -24.79 7.15 -3.29
CA GLN A 8 -25.61 7.15 -2.07
C GLN A 8 -24.77 6.92 -0.82
N HIS A 9 -23.73 6.09 -0.89
CA HIS A 9 -22.81 5.90 0.23
C HIS A 9 -22.00 7.16 0.55
N LEU A 10 -21.67 7.99 -0.45
CA LEU A 10 -21.06 9.29 -0.22
C LEU A 10 -22.05 10.28 0.40
N ALA A 11 -23.29 10.31 -0.09
CA ALA A 11 -24.33 11.20 0.40
C ALA A 11 -24.73 10.93 1.87
N ALA A 12 -24.50 9.70 2.35
CA ALA A 12 -24.77 9.29 3.73
C ALA A 12 -23.60 9.56 4.70
N GLN A 13 -22.52 10.21 4.26
CA GLN A 13 -21.39 10.53 5.14
C GLN A 13 -21.80 11.56 6.20
N GLU A 14 -21.73 11.16 7.47
CA GLU A 14 -21.89 12.08 8.59
C GLU A 14 -20.55 12.75 8.92
N THR A 15 -20.50 14.07 8.83
CA THR A 15 -19.37 14.89 9.29
C THR A 15 -19.43 15.09 10.80
N SER A 16 -19.35 14.01 11.56
CA SER A 16 -19.18 14.09 13.01
C SER A 16 -17.73 14.41 13.38
N GLY A 17 -17.50 15.08 14.51
CA GLY A 17 -16.15 15.40 14.98
C GLY A 17 -15.26 14.16 15.24
N ALA A 18 -15.85 12.98 15.39
CA ALA A 18 -15.13 11.71 15.54
C ALA A 18 -14.45 11.24 14.23
N ALA A 19 -14.86 11.76 13.08
CA ALA A 19 -14.31 11.45 11.76
C ALA A 19 -13.30 12.51 11.25
N THR A 20 -12.91 13.46 12.11
CA THR A 20 -12.02 14.56 11.73
C THR A 20 -10.59 14.31 12.22
N ILE A 21 -9.62 14.42 11.31
CA ILE A 21 -8.19 14.39 11.67
C ILE A 21 -7.87 15.66 12.47
N PRO A 22 -7.22 15.56 13.64
CA PRO A 22 -6.80 16.75 14.41
C PRO A 22 -5.94 17.69 13.58
N LEU A 23 -6.12 19.01 13.79
CA LEU A 23 -5.37 20.02 13.06
C LEU A 23 -3.87 19.94 13.39
N VAL A 24 -3.04 19.82 12.36
CA VAL A 24 -1.58 19.90 12.49
C VAL A 24 -1.15 21.36 12.40
N LEU A 25 -0.91 21.98 13.55
CA LEU A 25 -0.55 23.41 13.64
C LEU A 25 0.94 23.68 13.40
N VAL A 26 1.79 22.75 13.81
CA VAL A 26 3.25 22.86 13.69
C VAL A 26 3.79 21.54 13.14
N PRO A 27 4.46 21.54 11.98
CA PRO A 27 5.06 20.32 11.45
C PRO A 27 6.29 19.94 12.29
N ALA A 28 6.30 18.74 12.85
CA ALA A 28 7.48 18.14 13.46
C ALA A 28 8.18 17.26 12.41
N ARG A 29 9.36 17.67 11.94
CA ARG A 29 10.19 16.87 11.02
C ARG A 29 11.00 15.78 11.72
N SER A 30 11.07 15.83 13.05
CA SER A 30 11.95 14.99 13.84
C SER A 30 13.42 15.07 13.33
N ARG A 31 14.13 13.95 13.20
CA ARG A 31 15.51 13.87 12.69
C ARG A 31 15.60 13.59 11.19
N LEU A 32 14.49 13.71 10.45
CA LEU A 32 14.47 13.46 9.02
C LEU A 32 15.22 14.57 8.25
N ASP A 33 15.89 14.18 7.17
CA ASP A 33 16.66 15.09 6.32
C ASP A 33 15.75 16.10 5.61
N GLY A 34 15.99 17.40 5.84
CA GLY A 34 15.23 18.49 5.21
C GLY A 34 15.47 18.63 3.70
N ALA A 35 16.51 18.00 3.15
CA ALA A 35 16.77 17.92 1.72
C ALA A 35 15.96 16.82 1.01
N ARG A 36 15.15 16.06 1.76
CA ARG A 36 14.27 15.00 1.24
C ARG A 36 12.82 15.28 1.60
N VAL A 37 11.93 14.70 0.81
CA VAL A 37 10.51 14.60 1.14
C VAL A 37 10.18 13.16 1.46
N TYR A 38 9.25 12.96 2.40
CA TYR A 38 8.79 11.65 2.85
C TYR A 38 7.27 11.59 2.75
N TRP A 39 6.74 10.52 2.20
CA TRP A 39 5.31 10.26 2.09
C TRP A 39 5.06 8.75 2.11
N ASP A 40 3.79 8.33 2.12
CA ASP A 40 3.34 6.94 2.20
C ASP A 40 4.20 6.08 3.13
N MET A 41 3.81 6.00 4.40
CA MET A 41 4.55 5.26 5.42
C MET A 41 3.80 3.99 5.82
N TRP A 42 4.53 2.90 6.03
CA TRP A 42 3.96 1.65 6.53
C TRP A 42 4.94 0.94 7.48
N PRO A 43 4.46 0.23 8.52
CA PRO A 43 5.33 -0.49 9.43
C PRO A 43 5.86 -1.77 8.79
N LEU A 44 6.99 -2.27 9.29
CA LEU A 44 7.25 -3.70 9.21
C LEU A 44 6.21 -4.43 10.06
N GLN A 45 5.49 -5.38 9.49
CA GLN A 45 4.44 -6.12 10.19
C GLN A 45 4.77 -7.61 10.34
N GLY A 46 4.20 -8.25 11.35
CA GLY A 46 4.15 -9.71 11.47
C GLY A 46 3.02 -10.31 10.63
N PRO A 47 2.90 -11.65 10.60
CA PRO A 47 1.84 -12.34 9.85
C PRO A 47 0.42 -12.03 10.31
N ASP A 48 0.26 -11.64 11.58
CA ASP A 48 -1.02 -11.20 12.15
C ASP A 48 -1.34 -9.73 11.89
N GLY A 49 -0.43 -9.03 11.20
CA GLY A 49 -0.56 -7.63 10.84
C GLY A 49 -0.17 -6.63 11.92
N SER A 50 0.25 -7.10 13.10
CA SER A 50 0.78 -6.23 14.14
C SER A 50 2.17 -5.69 13.74
N PRO A 51 2.54 -4.45 14.15
CA PRO A 51 3.91 -3.96 13.95
C PRO A 51 4.94 -4.91 14.57
N ALA A 52 5.93 -5.29 13.78
CA ALA A 52 7.01 -6.18 14.18
C ALA A 52 8.28 -5.38 14.54
N ARG A 53 9.14 -5.98 15.36
CA ARG A 53 10.46 -5.43 15.70
C ARG A 53 11.56 -6.14 14.93
N LEU A 54 12.45 -5.38 14.30
CA LEU A 54 13.63 -5.87 13.59
C LEU A 54 14.86 -5.58 14.44
N ALA A 55 15.61 -6.61 14.85
CA ALA A 55 16.73 -6.46 15.80
C ALA A 55 16.37 -5.63 17.06
N GLY A 56 15.13 -5.80 17.56
CA GLY A 56 14.59 -5.05 18.71
C GLY A 56 14.09 -3.63 18.41
N ARG A 57 14.29 -3.11 17.18
CA ARG A 57 13.95 -1.74 16.76
C ARG A 57 12.57 -1.67 16.11
N GLU A 58 11.89 -0.54 16.28
CA GLU A 58 10.62 -0.27 15.61
C GLU A 58 10.90 0.31 14.22
N MET A 59 10.76 -0.54 13.22
CA MET A 59 11.11 -0.19 11.84
C MET A 59 9.87 0.02 10.98
N TRP A 60 9.95 1.06 10.18
CA TRP A 60 8.98 1.48 9.20
C TRP A 60 9.64 1.62 7.84
N MET A 61 8.83 1.76 6.81
CA MET A 61 9.24 2.21 5.50
C MET A 61 8.58 3.56 5.20
N ALA A 62 9.25 4.35 4.38
CA ALA A 62 8.66 5.52 3.74
C ALA A 62 9.09 5.59 2.28
N LEU A 63 8.21 6.12 1.43
CA LEU A 63 8.65 6.65 0.16
C LEU A 63 9.41 7.95 0.39
N THR A 64 10.54 8.08 -0.30
CA THR A 64 11.35 9.30 -0.28
C THR A 64 11.86 9.66 -1.66
N ALA A 65 12.14 10.94 -1.83
CA ALA A 65 12.79 11.53 -3.00
C ALA A 65 13.55 12.80 -2.56
N PRO A 66 14.54 13.24 -3.34
CA PRO A 66 15.13 14.57 -3.15
C PRO A 66 14.07 15.67 -3.20
N HIS A 67 14.20 16.65 -2.32
CA HIS A 67 13.31 17.81 -2.34
C HIS A 67 13.71 18.75 -3.47
N ARG A 68 12.92 18.76 -4.55
CA ARG A 68 13.14 19.60 -5.75
C ARG A 68 12.37 20.94 -5.72
N GLY A 69 11.78 21.30 -4.60
CA GLY A 69 10.91 22.49 -4.46
C GLY A 69 9.49 22.31 -5.00
N ASP A 70 9.30 21.51 -6.06
CA ASP A 70 7.98 21.05 -6.52
C ASP A 70 7.68 19.65 -5.95
N PRO A 71 6.71 19.51 -5.02
CA PRO A 71 6.33 18.22 -4.49
C PRO A 71 5.89 17.24 -5.58
N ALA A 72 5.25 17.66 -6.68
CA ALA A 72 4.72 16.75 -7.69
C ALA A 72 5.82 15.89 -8.35
N LEU A 73 7.04 16.42 -8.45
CA LEU A 73 8.19 15.72 -9.03
C LEU A 73 8.64 14.50 -8.21
N ARG A 74 8.33 14.45 -6.91
CA ARG A 74 8.76 13.36 -6.00
C ARG A 74 8.37 11.97 -6.48
N HIS A 75 7.24 11.86 -7.19
CA HIS A 75 6.73 10.58 -7.70
C HIS A 75 7.62 9.95 -8.76
N PHE A 76 8.46 10.74 -9.44
CA PHE A 76 9.38 10.31 -10.50
C PHE A 76 10.80 10.00 -10.00
N GLU A 77 11.09 10.24 -8.72
CA GLU A 77 12.39 9.93 -8.09
C GLU A 77 12.23 9.04 -6.85
N ALA A 78 11.09 8.35 -6.74
CA ALA A 78 10.68 7.63 -5.54
C ALA A 78 11.53 6.37 -5.26
N LYS A 79 12.01 6.28 -4.02
CA LYS A 79 12.69 5.12 -3.43
C LYS A 79 12.10 4.77 -2.09
N ILE A 80 12.23 3.51 -1.67
CA ILE A 80 11.76 3.04 -0.35
C ILE A 80 12.93 3.07 0.61
N HIS A 81 12.81 3.84 1.69
CA HIS A 81 13.80 3.91 2.77
C HIS A 81 13.29 3.26 4.06
N TRP A 82 14.21 2.69 4.83
CA TRP A 82 14.00 2.33 6.22
C TRP A 82 13.89 3.58 7.07
N ILE A 83 12.83 3.67 7.87
CA ILE A 83 12.69 4.70 8.89
C ILE A 83 12.60 4.01 10.25
N GLU A 84 13.47 4.36 11.18
CA GLU A 84 13.36 3.92 12.57
C GLU A 84 12.53 4.90 13.38
N ARG A 85 11.64 4.39 14.23
CA ARG A 85 11.06 5.16 15.32
C ARG A 85 11.85 4.95 16.60
N LEU A 86 12.49 6.00 17.10
CA LEU A 86 13.33 5.96 18.30
C LEU A 86 12.99 7.15 19.20
N ASP A 87 12.58 6.89 20.44
CA ASP A 87 12.27 7.92 21.45
C ASP A 87 11.27 9.00 20.98
N GLY A 88 10.28 8.58 20.18
CA GLY A 88 9.28 9.49 19.60
C GLY A 88 9.76 10.26 18.36
N GLU A 89 11.01 10.04 17.96
CA GLU A 89 11.64 10.61 16.78
C GLU A 89 11.70 9.61 15.61
N TRP A 90 11.91 10.14 14.40
CA TRP A 90 12.03 9.41 13.15
C TRP A 90 13.42 9.61 12.55
N LEU A 91 14.11 8.50 12.26
CA LEU A 91 15.44 8.48 11.68
C LEU A 91 15.45 7.74 10.35
N ASP A 92 15.93 8.39 9.29
CA ASP A 92 16.16 7.74 7.99
C ASP A 92 17.43 6.87 8.07
N CYS A 93 17.26 5.57 7.81
CA CYS A 93 18.33 4.56 7.83
C CYS A 93 18.79 4.16 6.41
N GLY A 94 18.34 4.88 5.38
CA GLY A 94 18.71 4.65 3.98
C GLY A 94 17.80 3.67 3.23
N PRO A 95 18.11 3.37 1.97
CA PRO A 95 17.31 2.50 1.11
C PRO A 95 17.08 1.11 1.70
N VAL A 96 15.88 0.56 1.50
CA VAL A 96 15.57 -0.83 1.91
C VAL A 96 16.24 -1.84 0.98
N LEU A 97 16.11 -1.62 -0.32
CA LEU A 97 16.69 -2.47 -1.34
C LEU A 97 18.07 -1.93 -1.75
N PRO A 98 19.05 -2.81 -2.00
CA PRO A 98 20.34 -2.39 -2.53
C PRO A 98 20.19 -1.91 -3.98
N ASP A 99 21.08 -1.02 -4.40
CA ASP A 99 21.17 -0.60 -5.81
C ASP A 99 21.53 -1.80 -6.69
N ARG A 100 20.70 -2.03 -7.70
CA ARG A 100 20.80 -3.13 -8.66
C ARG A 100 20.19 -2.73 -10.00
N ASP A 101 20.65 -3.38 -11.07
CA ASP A 101 19.97 -3.33 -12.35
C ASP A 101 18.61 -4.01 -12.24
N VAL A 102 17.55 -3.23 -12.41
CA VAL A 102 16.15 -3.66 -12.31
C VAL A 102 15.39 -3.18 -13.55
N PRO A 103 14.34 -3.90 -14.00
CA PRO A 103 13.62 -3.54 -15.21
C PRO A 103 12.59 -2.42 -15.01
N TYR A 104 12.43 -1.93 -13.78
CA TYR A 104 11.58 -0.80 -13.41
C TYR A 104 12.44 0.42 -13.06
N GLU A 105 11.80 1.57 -12.94
CA GLU A 105 12.51 2.82 -12.68
C GLU A 105 12.44 3.20 -11.20
N ARG A 106 11.28 2.97 -10.57
CA ARG A 106 10.96 3.51 -9.24
C ARG A 106 10.27 2.48 -8.37
N GLU A 107 10.41 2.70 -7.07
CA GLU A 107 9.77 1.90 -6.03
C GLU A 107 8.67 2.75 -5.38
N TRP A 108 7.43 2.31 -5.53
CA TRP A 108 6.25 2.92 -4.92
C TRP A 108 5.70 2.02 -3.80
N ALA A 109 4.69 2.52 -3.10
CA ALA A 109 4.20 1.96 -1.84
C ALA A 109 3.77 0.49 -1.94
N GLY A 110 3.71 -0.14 -0.77
CA GLY A 110 3.23 -1.50 -0.58
C GLY A 110 3.19 -1.86 0.90
N SER A 111 3.79 -2.99 1.27
CA SER A 111 3.81 -3.50 2.64
C SER A 111 5.09 -4.32 2.89
N ALA A 112 5.42 -4.57 4.15
CA ALA A 112 6.59 -5.36 4.48
C ALA A 112 6.32 -6.35 5.62
N LEU A 113 6.67 -7.61 5.39
CA LEU A 113 6.39 -8.72 6.29
C LEU A 113 7.69 -9.22 6.92
N LEU A 114 7.72 -9.37 8.24
CA LEU A 114 8.67 -10.20 8.96
C LEU A 114 7.99 -11.52 9.31
N ASP A 115 8.41 -12.61 8.66
CA ASP A 115 7.92 -13.96 8.96
C ASP A 115 9.06 -14.97 8.86
N ASN A 116 9.07 -15.96 9.77
CA ASN A 116 10.03 -17.07 9.77
C ASN A 116 11.52 -16.67 9.59
N GLY A 117 11.94 -15.57 10.22
CA GLY A 117 13.32 -15.07 10.14
C GLY A 117 13.72 -14.54 8.75
N ALA A 118 12.74 -14.02 8.01
CA ALA A 118 12.94 -13.34 6.73
C ALA A 118 12.09 -12.08 6.67
N VAL A 119 12.61 -11.04 6.01
CA VAL A 119 11.82 -9.88 5.60
C VAL A 119 11.46 -10.03 4.15
N THR A 120 10.18 -9.86 3.83
CA THR A 120 9.67 -9.73 2.47
C THR A 120 9.11 -8.32 2.28
N LEU A 121 9.66 -7.58 1.33
CA LEU A 121 9.11 -6.31 0.88
C LEU A 121 8.19 -6.57 -0.30
N PHE A 122 6.91 -6.20 -0.17
CA PHE A 122 5.96 -6.11 -1.27
C PHE A 122 5.85 -4.64 -1.67
N PHE A 123 6.03 -4.33 -2.95
CA PHE A 123 6.05 -2.95 -3.41
C PHE A 123 5.50 -2.83 -4.83
N THR A 124 5.28 -1.59 -5.25
CA THR A 124 4.89 -1.31 -6.63
C THR A 124 6.12 -0.92 -7.42
N ALA A 125 6.48 -1.73 -8.41
CA ALA A 125 7.44 -1.33 -9.42
C ALA A 125 6.76 -0.37 -10.40
N ALA A 126 7.28 0.86 -10.51
CA ALA A 126 6.71 1.91 -11.33
C ALA A 126 7.66 2.32 -12.47
N GLY A 127 7.08 2.57 -13.65
CA GLY A 127 7.83 2.89 -14.86
C GLY A 127 8.63 1.71 -15.41
N THR A 128 9.45 1.95 -16.43
CA THR A 128 10.29 0.94 -17.07
C THR A 128 11.71 1.48 -17.23
N ALA A 129 12.72 0.62 -17.08
CA ALA A 129 14.11 1.01 -17.30
C ALA A 129 14.39 1.39 -18.77
N GLN A 130 13.62 0.83 -19.72
CA GLN A 130 13.77 1.08 -21.14
C GLN A 130 13.23 2.46 -21.56
N ARG A 131 12.20 2.95 -20.87
CA ARG A 131 11.57 4.26 -21.13
C ARG A 131 11.10 4.89 -19.82
N ALA A 132 11.97 5.73 -19.25
CA ALA A 132 11.74 6.42 -18.00
C ALA A 132 10.59 7.46 -18.09
N GLY A 133 9.99 7.78 -16.93
CA GLY A 133 8.92 8.78 -16.79
C GLY A 133 7.50 8.25 -17.03
N GLY A 134 7.32 6.95 -17.26
CA GLY A 134 6.01 6.37 -17.52
C GLY A 134 5.19 6.00 -16.27
N TYR A 135 3.88 5.82 -16.42
CA TYR A 135 2.95 5.46 -15.32
C TYR A 135 2.68 3.95 -15.17
N GLN A 136 3.51 3.10 -15.79
CA GLN A 136 3.43 1.66 -15.66
C GLN A 136 3.46 1.26 -14.18
N GLN A 137 2.61 0.33 -13.76
CA GLN A 137 2.54 -0.18 -12.38
C GLN A 137 2.45 -1.70 -12.39
N SER A 138 3.25 -2.33 -11.53
CA SER A 138 3.22 -3.77 -11.31
C SER A 138 3.52 -4.10 -9.85
N LEU A 139 2.91 -5.16 -9.32
CA LEU A 139 3.12 -5.61 -7.95
C LEU A 139 4.35 -6.54 -7.90
N TRP A 140 5.34 -6.19 -7.08
CA TRP A 140 6.64 -6.85 -7.00
C TRP A 140 6.98 -7.21 -5.57
N ALA A 141 7.91 -8.16 -5.40
CA ALA A 141 8.52 -8.43 -4.11
C ALA A 141 10.01 -8.74 -4.21
N SER A 142 10.70 -8.49 -3.10
CA SER A 142 12.05 -8.98 -2.82
C SER A 142 12.06 -9.51 -1.37
N SER A 143 12.91 -10.50 -1.08
CA SER A 143 13.02 -11.08 0.26
C SER A 143 14.48 -11.27 0.68
N ALA A 144 14.75 -11.13 1.97
CA ALA A 144 16.05 -11.35 2.58
C ALA A 144 15.90 -12.14 3.88
N ARG A 145 16.81 -13.09 4.12
CA ARG A 145 16.90 -13.78 5.42
C ARG A 145 17.55 -12.84 6.43
N LEU A 146 17.17 -12.95 7.69
CA LEU A 146 17.88 -12.25 8.75
C LEU A 146 19.24 -12.89 8.99
N GLY A 147 20.29 -12.07 9.02
CA GLY A 147 21.63 -12.46 9.42
C GLY A 147 21.78 -12.57 10.95
N PRO A 148 22.99 -12.90 11.43
CA PRO A 148 23.26 -13.05 12.87
C PRO A 148 23.02 -11.79 13.71
N ASP A 149 23.09 -10.61 13.09
CA ASP A 149 22.82 -9.30 13.69
C ASP A 149 21.32 -8.93 13.69
N GLY A 150 20.47 -9.81 13.16
CA GLY A 150 19.04 -9.60 13.05
C GLY A 150 18.62 -8.68 11.90
N TRP A 151 19.54 -8.34 10.98
CA TRP A 151 19.24 -7.52 9.80
C TRP A 151 19.05 -8.35 8.53
N PRO A 152 18.22 -7.89 7.57
CA PRO A 152 18.05 -8.58 6.29
C PRO A 152 19.37 -8.58 5.51
N THR A 153 19.88 -9.76 5.21
CA THR A 153 21.08 -9.99 4.39
C THR A 153 20.70 -10.59 3.06
N ASP A 154 21.46 -10.26 2.01
CA ASP A 154 21.36 -10.88 0.68
C ASP A 154 19.94 -10.86 0.08
N TRP A 155 19.37 -9.65 -0.07
CA TRP A 155 18.09 -9.47 -0.76
C TRP A 155 18.07 -10.22 -2.10
N SER A 156 16.98 -10.94 -2.34
CA SER A 156 16.71 -11.60 -3.62
C SER A 156 16.60 -10.55 -4.72
N ALA A 157 16.83 -10.95 -5.97
CA ALA A 157 16.43 -10.12 -7.10
C ALA A 157 14.92 -9.82 -6.96
N PRO A 158 14.49 -8.55 -7.11
CA PRO A 158 13.08 -8.23 -7.15
C PRO A 158 12.38 -8.97 -8.29
N ALA A 159 11.17 -9.46 -8.05
CA ALA A 159 10.40 -10.23 -9.01
C ALA A 159 8.91 -9.84 -9.00
N PRO A 160 8.21 -9.93 -10.15
CA PRO A 160 6.77 -9.68 -10.21
C PRO A 160 5.99 -10.74 -9.42
N LEU A 161 4.97 -10.32 -8.68
CA LEU A 161 4.12 -11.19 -7.87
C LEU A 161 3.04 -11.89 -8.70
N ILE A 162 2.52 -11.21 -9.71
CA ILE A 162 1.39 -11.66 -10.52
C ILE A 162 1.91 -12.26 -11.82
N ALA A 163 1.88 -13.59 -11.93
CA ALA A 163 2.37 -14.30 -13.10
C ALA A 163 1.44 -14.17 -14.32
N ARG A 164 0.13 -14.04 -14.10
CA ARG A 164 -0.88 -13.98 -15.17
C ARG A 164 -1.87 -12.84 -14.93
N PRO A 165 -2.10 -11.97 -15.92
CA PRO A 165 -3.14 -10.96 -15.82
C PRO A 165 -4.52 -11.63 -15.76
N SER A 166 -5.52 -10.89 -15.28
CA SER A 166 -6.90 -11.34 -15.22
C SER A 166 -7.81 -10.30 -15.84
N PRO A 167 -8.89 -10.70 -16.54
CA PRO A 167 -9.89 -9.75 -17.08
C PRO A 167 -10.61 -8.93 -16.00
N PHE A 168 -10.48 -9.29 -14.72
CA PHE A 168 -11.04 -8.50 -13.61
C PHE A 168 -10.42 -7.11 -13.50
N TYR A 169 -9.16 -6.95 -13.90
CA TYR A 169 -8.40 -5.72 -13.69
C TYR A 169 -7.90 -5.17 -15.02
N GLN A 170 -7.98 -3.85 -15.17
CA GLN A 170 -7.37 -3.14 -16.28
C GLN A 170 -5.87 -3.00 -16.05
N LEU A 171 -5.08 -3.24 -17.09
CA LEU A 171 -3.63 -3.05 -17.04
C LEU A 171 -3.30 -1.56 -16.80
N ALA A 172 -2.31 -1.33 -15.94
CA ALA A 172 -1.72 -0.02 -15.72
C ALA A 172 -0.38 0.04 -16.45
N ASP A 173 -0.42 0.05 -17.78
CA ASP A 173 0.75 -0.03 -18.68
C ASP A 173 1.01 1.25 -19.49
N ALA A 174 0.19 2.28 -19.26
CA ALA A 174 0.30 3.55 -19.94
C ALA A 174 1.60 4.28 -19.60
N HIS A 175 2.26 4.82 -20.63
CA HIS A 175 3.40 5.70 -20.44
C HIS A 175 2.95 7.12 -20.08
N ASP A 176 1.95 7.63 -20.80
CA ASP A 176 1.40 8.97 -20.61
C ASP A 176 0.06 8.90 -19.87
N GLY A 177 -0.32 9.97 -19.18
CA GLY A 177 -1.59 10.03 -18.47
C GLY A 177 -1.92 11.42 -17.93
N ALA A 178 -3.22 11.72 -17.85
CA ALA A 178 -3.70 12.93 -17.18
C ALA A 178 -4.10 12.60 -15.73
N PRO A 179 -4.00 13.57 -14.80
CA PRO A 179 -4.49 13.41 -13.44
C PRO A 179 -5.92 12.84 -13.41
N GLY A 180 -6.14 11.82 -12.57
CA GLY A 180 -7.44 11.15 -12.43
C GLY A 180 -7.80 10.13 -13.52
N THR A 181 -6.99 9.99 -14.59
CA THR A 181 -7.24 9.02 -15.68
C THR A 181 -6.23 7.88 -15.73
N ILE A 182 -5.09 8.03 -15.05
CA ILE A 182 -4.06 7.01 -14.91
C ILE A 182 -4.64 5.77 -14.22
N LYS A 183 -4.49 4.61 -14.86
CA LYS A 183 -4.96 3.34 -14.33
C LYS A 183 -4.11 2.87 -13.16
N ALA A 184 -4.73 2.16 -12.25
CA ALA A 184 -4.10 1.71 -11.02
C ALA A 184 -3.85 0.20 -11.03
N PHE A 185 -2.67 -0.20 -10.58
CA PHE A 185 -2.36 -1.58 -10.23
C PHE A 185 -1.15 -1.59 -9.26
N ARG A 186 -1.40 -1.14 -8.02
CA ARG A 186 -0.35 -0.74 -7.08
C ARG A 186 -0.77 -0.94 -5.62
N ASP A 187 0.15 -0.61 -4.71
CA ASP A 187 -0.01 -0.62 -3.26
C ASP A 187 -0.32 -2.04 -2.72
N PRO A 188 0.53 -3.06 -2.99
CA PRO A 188 0.28 -4.41 -2.50
C PRO A 188 0.39 -4.46 -0.97
N ALA A 189 -0.71 -4.78 -0.33
CA ALA A 189 -0.83 -4.92 1.11
C ALA A 189 -1.01 -6.40 1.46
N TYR A 190 -0.04 -6.99 2.16
CA TYR A 190 -0.10 -8.38 2.63
C TYR A 190 -0.97 -8.52 3.87
N PHE A 191 -1.76 -9.59 3.92
CA PHE A 191 -2.40 -10.07 5.13
C PHE A 191 -2.55 -11.59 5.15
N ARG A 192 -2.67 -12.16 6.36
CA ARG A 192 -3.15 -13.52 6.57
C ARG A 192 -4.55 -13.44 7.14
N ASP A 193 -5.55 -14.01 6.47
CA ASP A 193 -6.92 -13.98 6.96
C ASP A 193 -7.05 -14.96 8.16
N PRO A 194 -7.46 -14.49 9.35
CA PRO A 194 -7.64 -15.38 10.50
C PRO A 194 -8.77 -16.41 10.32
N ALA A 195 -9.69 -16.21 9.37
CA ALA A 195 -10.81 -17.10 9.14
C ALA A 195 -10.41 -18.40 8.42
N ASP A 196 -9.47 -18.33 7.49
CA ASP A 196 -9.02 -19.49 6.69
C ASP A 196 -7.52 -19.77 6.78
N GLY A 197 -6.75 -18.87 7.40
CA GLY A 197 -5.30 -18.95 7.52
C GLY A 197 -4.53 -18.69 6.22
N ALA A 198 -5.23 -18.35 5.13
CA ALA A 198 -4.61 -18.13 3.83
C ALA A 198 -3.95 -16.74 3.74
N GLU A 199 -2.91 -16.66 2.91
CA GLU A 199 -2.19 -15.43 2.64
C GLU A 199 -2.84 -14.70 1.46
N TYR A 200 -3.03 -13.40 1.60
CA TYR A 200 -3.69 -12.53 0.63
C TYR A 200 -2.86 -11.27 0.37
N LEU A 201 -3.02 -10.73 -0.83
CA LEU A 201 -2.62 -9.37 -1.20
C LEU A 201 -3.86 -8.58 -1.54
N ALA A 202 -4.13 -7.52 -0.80
CA ALA A 202 -5.04 -6.46 -1.23
C ALA A 202 -4.27 -5.40 -2.01
N PHE A 203 -4.90 -4.74 -2.99
CA PHE A 203 -4.21 -3.72 -3.80
C PHE A 203 -5.19 -2.73 -4.44
N THR A 204 -4.67 -1.56 -4.78
CA THR A 204 -5.38 -0.54 -5.55
C THR A 204 -5.38 -0.91 -7.03
N ALA A 205 -6.56 -0.98 -7.64
CA ALA A 205 -6.70 -1.41 -9.03
C ALA A 205 -7.68 -0.52 -9.84
N SER A 206 -7.65 -0.68 -11.16
CA SER A 206 -8.72 -0.26 -12.06
C SER A 206 -9.51 -1.48 -12.54
N LEU A 207 -10.85 -1.39 -12.57
CA LEU A 207 -11.77 -2.43 -13.00
C LEU A 207 -11.64 -2.68 -14.51
N GLY A 208 -11.40 -3.94 -14.89
CA GLY A 208 -11.36 -4.38 -16.29
C GLY A 208 -12.73 -4.29 -16.97
N GLY A 209 -12.73 -4.04 -18.28
CA GLY A 209 -13.96 -3.98 -19.10
C GLY A 209 -14.88 -2.79 -18.83
N SER A 210 -14.50 -1.85 -17.97
CA SER A 210 -15.29 -0.63 -17.73
C SER A 210 -15.28 0.31 -18.94
N SER A 211 -16.46 0.83 -19.30
CA SER A 211 -16.62 1.92 -20.29
C SER A 211 -16.37 3.32 -19.70
N SER A 212 -16.32 3.43 -18.36
CA SER A 212 -16.02 4.68 -17.66
C SER A 212 -14.51 4.91 -17.54
N ALA A 213 -14.07 6.16 -17.76
CA ALA A 213 -12.70 6.60 -17.44
C ALA A 213 -12.39 6.53 -15.94
N PHE A 214 -13.42 6.64 -15.09
CA PHE A 214 -13.36 6.50 -13.64
C PHE A 214 -13.82 5.09 -13.27
N ASN A 215 -12.89 4.21 -12.96
CA ASN A 215 -13.15 2.78 -12.78
C ASN A 215 -12.32 2.17 -11.64
N GLY A 216 -12.22 2.85 -10.51
CA GLY A 216 -11.46 2.35 -9.35
C GLY A 216 -12.02 1.02 -8.80
N ALA A 217 -11.11 0.15 -8.39
CA ALA A 217 -11.40 -1.13 -7.75
C ALA A 217 -10.42 -1.40 -6.60
N PHE A 218 -10.89 -2.14 -5.61
CA PHE A 218 -10.08 -2.72 -4.55
C PHE A 218 -9.89 -4.20 -4.84
N GLY A 219 -8.68 -4.53 -5.30
CA GLY A 219 -8.32 -5.85 -5.77
C GLY A 219 -7.88 -6.78 -4.67
N LEU A 220 -7.93 -8.07 -4.97
CA LEU A 220 -7.51 -9.15 -4.08
C LEU A 220 -6.77 -10.22 -4.89
N ALA A 221 -5.68 -10.74 -4.33
CA ALA A 221 -5.01 -11.95 -4.78
C ALA A 221 -4.81 -12.89 -3.59
N VAL A 222 -4.84 -14.19 -3.84
CA VAL A 222 -4.60 -15.23 -2.82
C VAL A 222 -3.37 -16.03 -3.19
N LYS A 223 -2.56 -16.39 -2.19
CA LYS A 223 -1.40 -17.25 -2.39
C LYS A 223 -1.85 -18.72 -2.41
N ARG A 224 -1.53 -19.44 -3.47
CA ARG A 224 -1.84 -20.86 -3.65
C ARG A 224 -0.67 -21.57 -4.31
N ALA A 225 -0.22 -22.68 -3.72
CA ALA A 225 0.92 -23.45 -4.20
C ALA A 225 2.17 -22.58 -4.50
N GLY A 226 2.40 -21.54 -3.67
CA GLY A 226 3.53 -20.62 -3.83
C GLY A 226 3.31 -19.46 -4.80
N GLU A 227 2.20 -19.43 -5.53
CA GLU A 227 1.90 -18.39 -6.53
C GLU A 227 0.75 -17.47 -6.07
N TRP A 228 0.81 -16.19 -6.44
CA TRP A 228 -0.29 -15.25 -6.24
C TRP A 228 -1.30 -15.34 -7.39
N GLN A 229 -2.54 -15.68 -7.05
CA GLN A 229 -3.63 -15.80 -8.01
C GLN A 229 -4.63 -14.67 -7.81
N LEU A 230 -4.90 -13.91 -8.87
CA LEU A 230 -5.88 -12.82 -8.86
C LEU A 230 -7.30 -13.36 -8.62
N LEU A 231 -8.00 -12.75 -7.68
CA LEU A 231 -9.42 -12.95 -7.40
C LEU A 231 -10.23 -11.78 -7.98
N PRO A 232 -11.56 -11.92 -8.14
CA PRO A 232 -12.42 -10.76 -8.43
C PRO A 232 -12.22 -9.66 -7.37
N PRO A 233 -12.35 -8.37 -7.75
CA PRO A 233 -12.28 -7.28 -6.78
C PRO A 233 -13.35 -7.45 -5.71
N ILE A 234 -13.04 -7.05 -4.48
CA ILE A 234 -14.03 -7.10 -3.40
C ILE A 234 -14.83 -5.80 -3.29
N ILE A 235 -14.27 -4.68 -3.80
CA ILE A 235 -15.00 -3.40 -3.93
C ILE A 235 -14.74 -2.81 -5.31
N THR A 236 -15.78 -2.25 -5.93
CA THR A 236 -15.68 -1.41 -7.13
C THR A 236 -16.35 -0.07 -6.88
N ALA A 237 -15.83 1.01 -7.44
CA ALA A 237 -16.45 2.33 -7.35
C ALA A 237 -17.32 2.62 -8.58
N ALA A 238 -18.54 3.10 -8.37
CA ALA A 238 -19.37 3.63 -9.45
C ALA A 238 -18.67 4.84 -10.11
N PRO A 239 -18.90 5.13 -11.41
CA PRO A 239 -18.23 6.22 -12.12
C PRO A 239 -18.22 7.58 -11.40
N ALA A 240 -19.32 7.96 -10.77
CA ALA A 240 -19.45 9.22 -10.02
C ALA A 240 -18.65 9.25 -8.70
N VAL A 241 -18.21 8.09 -8.20
CA VAL A 241 -17.38 7.92 -6.99
C VAL A 241 -15.94 7.56 -7.35
N ALA A 242 -15.70 7.03 -8.54
CA ALA A 242 -14.40 6.52 -8.98
C ALA A 242 -13.36 7.61 -9.33
N ARG A 243 -13.65 8.88 -9.07
CA ARG A 243 -12.62 9.95 -8.98
C ARG A 243 -11.74 9.81 -7.74
N VAL A 244 -12.14 8.96 -6.80
CA VAL A 244 -11.48 8.75 -5.53
C VAL A 244 -10.27 7.82 -5.66
N ARG A 245 -9.15 8.24 -5.07
CA ARG A 245 -7.96 7.41 -4.92
C ARG A 245 -8.23 6.39 -3.80
N ALA A 246 -8.62 5.18 -4.17
CA ALA A 246 -8.49 4.07 -3.22
C ALA A 246 -7.00 3.94 -2.89
N ILE A 247 -6.62 4.15 -1.64
CA ILE A 247 -5.34 3.71 -1.11
C ILE A 247 -5.70 2.48 -0.31
N ALA A 248 -5.19 1.32 -0.74
CA ALA A 248 -5.29 0.11 0.05
C ALA A 248 -4.33 0.19 1.25
N CYS A 249 -4.61 1.06 2.22
CA CYS A 249 -3.93 1.00 3.50
C CYS A 249 -4.66 -0.07 4.31
N MET A 250 -4.06 -1.24 4.55
CA MET A 250 -4.59 -2.22 5.50
C MET A 250 -3.91 -1.97 6.85
N ALA A 251 -4.66 -1.44 7.81
CA ALA A 251 -4.28 -1.52 9.21
C ALA A 251 -4.99 -2.73 9.84
N LEU A 252 -4.27 -3.84 10.01
CA LEU A 252 -4.73 -4.96 10.82
C LEU A 252 -4.58 -4.60 12.31
N GLY A 253 -5.57 -3.89 12.84
CA GLY A 253 -5.62 -3.48 14.24
C GLY A 253 -6.77 -4.17 14.97
N ARG A 254 -6.47 -4.92 16.03
CA ARG A 254 -7.49 -5.29 17.03
C ARG A 254 -8.01 -4.02 17.69
N TRP A 255 -9.28 -3.68 17.47
CA TRP A 255 -9.97 -2.72 18.34
C TRP A 255 -10.13 -3.33 19.74
N ARG A 256 -9.42 -2.80 20.75
CA ARG A 256 -9.76 -3.05 22.15
C ARG A 256 -10.96 -2.16 22.49
N SER A 257 -12.12 -2.79 22.64
CA SER A 257 -13.34 -2.19 23.16
C SER A 257 -13.09 -1.58 24.55
N THR A 258 -13.32 -0.27 24.68
CA THR A 258 -13.81 0.32 25.93
C THR A 258 -15.23 0.81 25.67
N THR A 259 -16.16 0.10 26.28
CA THR A 259 -17.62 0.26 26.39
C THR A 259 -18.20 1.67 26.29
N ILE A 260 -19.33 1.82 25.55
CA ILE A 260 -20.67 2.28 26.00
C ILE A 260 -21.67 2.21 24.80
N PRO A 261 -23.00 2.01 25.02
CA PRO A 261 -23.84 1.10 24.24
C PRO A 261 -24.89 1.75 23.31
N HIS A 262 -25.39 0.91 22.39
CA HIS A 262 -26.66 0.94 21.66
C HIS A 262 -26.84 1.80 20.39
N ILE A 263 -27.65 1.20 19.50
CA ILE A 263 -28.17 1.59 18.16
C ILE A 263 -27.24 1.11 17.02
N GLY A 264 -27.62 0.26 16.05
CA GLY A 264 -28.90 -0.29 15.63
C GLY A 264 -28.96 -0.30 14.09
N SER A 265 -28.60 -1.43 13.44
CA SER A 265 -28.66 -1.69 11.98
C SER A 265 -27.65 -0.89 11.11
N ILE A 266 -26.97 -1.34 10.04
CA ILE A 266 -26.96 -2.51 9.16
C ILE A 266 -25.49 -2.85 8.84
N ARG A 267 -25.13 -4.14 8.81
CA ARG A 267 -23.76 -4.64 8.56
C ARG A 267 -23.52 -4.93 7.06
N PRO A 268 -22.37 -4.49 6.53
CA PRO A 268 -21.52 -5.33 5.70
C PRO A 268 -20.34 -5.78 6.57
N LEU A 269 -20.25 -7.09 6.86
CA LEU A 269 -19.03 -7.68 7.42
C LEU A 269 -17.94 -7.61 6.34
N ILE A 270 -17.23 -6.50 6.29
CA ILE A 270 -15.84 -6.47 5.85
C ILE A 270 -15.04 -6.96 7.07
N LEU A 271 -14.15 -7.93 6.88
CA LEU A 271 -13.40 -8.64 7.92
C LEU A 271 -13.11 -7.73 9.13
N PRO A 272 -13.44 -8.13 10.37
CA PRO A 272 -13.59 -7.25 11.54
C PRO A 272 -12.36 -6.40 11.93
N ASN A 273 -11.22 -6.57 11.24
CA ASN A 273 -9.96 -5.89 11.49
C ASN A 273 -9.35 -5.23 10.23
N MET A 274 -10.11 -5.03 9.14
CA MET A 274 -9.60 -4.37 7.92
C MET A 274 -10.16 -2.95 7.80
N VAL A 275 -9.34 -1.94 8.10
CA VAL A 275 -9.62 -0.55 7.70
C VAL A 275 -9.01 -0.36 6.33
N ALA A 276 -9.80 -0.05 5.30
CA ALA A 276 -9.32 0.44 4.01
C ALA A 276 -9.42 1.96 4.00
N LEU A 277 -8.27 2.66 3.98
CA LEU A 277 -8.27 4.13 3.95
C LEU A 277 -8.44 4.64 2.51
N VAL A 278 -9.68 4.75 2.06
CA VAL A 278 -9.98 5.34 0.75
C VAL A 278 -9.89 6.86 0.87
N THR A 279 -8.89 7.47 0.23
CA THR A 279 -8.64 8.92 0.34
C THR A 279 -9.21 9.64 -0.88
N LEU A 280 -10.13 10.58 -0.64
CA LEU A 280 -10.57 11.54 -1.66
C LEU A 280 -9.38 12.47 -1.99
N VAL A 281 -9.02 12.58 -3.26
CA VAL A 281 -8.08 13.59 -3.78
C VAL A 281 -8.86 14.56 -4.65
#